data_AF-A0AAE1CJD4-F1
#
_entry.id   AF-A0AAE1CJD4-F1
#
_cell.length_a   1.000
_cell.length_b   1.000
_cell.length_c   1.000
_cell.angle_alpha   90.00
_cell.angle_beta   90.00
_cell.angle_gamma   90.00
#
_symmetry.space_group_name_H-M   'P 1'
#
loop_
_entity.id
_entity.type
_entity.pdbx_description
1 polymer ?
#
loop_
_entity_poly.entity_id
_entity_poly.type
_entity_poly.pdbx_seq_one_letter_code
_entity_poly.pdbx_strand_id
1 'polypeptide(L)'
;MYLPVVVAGYTLFGDNLESNILLNITPGPLLSLAEILITVHLMAGAVILINPVCQEGEDWLRIPPRFGWKRISFRTAVMASILFTALTLPKFGAILSLIGGSTLTCMGFIFPPLFYLKLSSVRGEWTHV
;
A
#
# COMPACT_ATOMS: atom_id res chain seq x y z
N MET A 1 -10.20 1.47 16.21
CA MET A 1 -10.09 2.63 15.28
C MET A 1 -11.05 2.51 14.11
N TYR A 2 -11.09 1.39 13.35
CA TYR A 2 -11.99 1.27 12.19
C TYR A 2 -13.48 1.17 12.54
N LEU A 3 -13.87 0.35 13.54
CA LEU A 3 -15.29 0.10 13.86
C LEU A 3 -16.11 1.37 14.15
N PRO A 4 -15.69 2.29 15.05
CA PRO A 4 -16.47 3.51 15.32
C PRO A 4 -16.64 4.41 14.09
N VAL A 5 -15.62 4.51 13.24
CA VAL A 5 -15.64 5.34 12.03
C VAL A 5 -16.64 4.78 11.01
N VAL A 6 -16.64 3.46 10.81
CA VAL A 6 -17.57 2.79 9.90
C VAL A 6 -19.01 2.89 10.41
N VAL A 7 -19.24 2.63 11.70
CA VAL A 7 -20.56 2.74 12.30
C VAL A 7 -21.09 4.18 12.17
N ALA A 8 -20.32 5.18 12.56
CA ALA A 8 -20.72 6.58 12.44
C ALA A 8 -20.99 6.98 10.98
N GLY A 9 -20.10 6.63 10.06
CA GLY A 9 -20.27 6.91 8.63
C GLY A 9 -21.54 6.28 8.05
N TYR A 10 -21.77 5.00 8.32
CA TYR A 10 -22.96 4.31 7.80
C TYR A 10 -24.26 4.84 8.44
N THR A 11 -24.24 5.23 9.72
CA THR A 11 -25.44 5.84 10.34
C THR A 11 -25.81 7.20 9.75
N LEU A 12 -24.83 7.97 9.25
CA LEU A 12 -25.07 9.31 8.69
C LEU A 12 -25.42 9.27 7.20
N PHE A 13 -24.75 8.42 6.42
CA PHE A 13 -24.86 8.41 4.96
C PHE A 13 -25.63 7.20 4.41
N GLY A 14 -25.84 6.15 5.23
CA GLY A 14 -26.54 4.93 4.83
C GLY A 14 -25.92 4.28 3.60
N ASP A 15 -26.78 3.88 2.67
CA ASP A 15 -26.38 3.19 1.43
C ASP A 15 -25.69 4.11 0.41
N ASN A 16 -25.68 5.42 0.62
CA ASN A 16 -24.99 6.37 -0.25
C ASN A 16 -23.51 6.57 0.11
N LEU A 17 -22.98 5.84 1.10
CA LEU A 17 -21.60 6.01 1.58
C LEU A 17 -20.57 5.64 0.50
N GLU A 18 -19.87 6.65 -0.04
CA GLU A 18 -18.73 6.43 -0.93
C GLU A 18 -17.54 5.72 -0.26
N SER A 19 -16.79 4.96 -1.06
CA SER A 19 -15.58 4.24 -0.60
C SER A 19 -14.49 5.16 -0.04
N ASN A 20 -14.45 6.41 -0.48
CA ASN A 20 -13.71 7.48 0.15
C ASN A 20 -14.70 8.40 0.89
N ILE A 21 -14.70 8.33 2.23
CA ILE A 21 -15.65 9.06 3.07
C ILE A 21 -15.59 10.58 2.86
N LEU A 22 -14.44 11.13 2.47
CA LEU A 22 -14.26 12.57 2.23
C LEU A 22 -15.19 13.09 1.11
N LEU A 23 -15.57 12.23 0.16
CA LEU A 23 -16.47 12.60 -0.94
C LEU A 23 -17.93 12.79 -0.50
N ASN A 24 -18.33 12.25 0.66
CA ASN A 24 -19.69 12.42 1.19
C ASN A 24 -19.84 13.67 2.06
N ILE A 25 -18.73 14.25 2.52
CA ILE A 25 -18.74 15.36 3.47
C ILE A 25 -19.01 16.67 2.72
N THR A 26 -19.92 17.50 3.25
CA THR A 26 -20.23 18.80 2.67
C THR A 26 -18.97 19.69 2.61
N PRO A 27 -18.71 20.38 1.48
CA PRO A 27 -17.58 21.28 1.36
C PRO A 27 -17.57 22.35 2.46
N GLY A 28 -16.42 22.49 3.12
CA GLY A 28 -16.24 23.45 4.21
C GLY A 28 -14.79 23.52 4.69
N PRO A 29 -14.45 24.51 5.53
CA PRO A 29 -13.06 24.75 5.96
C PRO A 29 -12.45 23.56 6.71
N LEU A 30 -13.27 22.80 7.45
CA LEU A 30 -12.81 21.60 8.16
C LEU A 30 -12.46 20.46 7.20
N LEU A 31 -13.25 20.27 6.13
CA LEU A 31 -12.97 19.26 5.11
C LEU A 31 -11.67 19.61 4.38
N SER A 32 -11.50 20.87 3.96
CA SER A 32 -10.27 21.32 3.30
C SER A 32 -9.04 21.13 4.19
N LEU A 33 -9.14 21.38 5.50
CA LEU A 33 -8.05 21.11 6.43
C LEU A 33 -7.72 19.60 6.49
N ALA A 34 -8.74 18.74 6.58
CA ALA A 34 -8.55 17.30 6.60
C ALA A 34 -7.91 16.78 5.30
N GLU A 35 -8.35 17.29 4.13
CA GLU A 35 -7.77 16.97 2.83
C GLU A 35 -6.30 17.39 2.73
N ILE A 36 -5.95 18.58 3.21
CA ILE A 36 -4.55 19.04 3.26
C ILE A 36 -3.72 18.12 4.16
N LEU A 37 -4.19 17.81 5.36
CA LEU A 37 -3.48 16.95 6.30
C LEU A 37 -3.26 15.55 5.75
N ILE A 38 -4.30 14.94 5.15
CA ILE A 38 -4.19 13.63 4.51
C ILE A 38 -3.25 13.69 3.30
N THR A 39 -3.31 14.74 2.49
CA THR A 39 -2.41 14.91 1.34
C THR A 39 -0.96 14.98 1.79
N VAL A 40 -0.64 15.80 2.79
CA VAL A 40 0.72 15.90 3.35
C VAL A 40 1.18 14.56 3.92
N HIS A 41 0.31 13.87 4.67
CA HIS A 41 0.59 12.55 5.22
C HIS A 41 0.92 11.52 4.11
N LEU A 42 0.10 11.47 3.06
CA LEU A 42 0.28 10.55 1.94
C LEU A 42 1.54 10.88 1.12
N MET A 43 1.85 12.16 0.92
CA MET A 43 3.09 12.57 0.26
C MET A 43 4.33 12.11 1.03
N ALA A 44 4.35 12.33 2.35
CA ALA A 44 5.45 11.88 3.20
C ALA A 44 5.55 10.35 3.20
N GLY A 45 4.42 9.64 3.34
CA GLY A 45 4.34 8.18 3.29
C GLY A 45 4.85 7.62 1.96
N ALA A 46 4.48 8.23 0.83
CA ALA A 46 4.91 7.80 -0.50
C ALA A 46 6.43 7.83 -0.65
N VAL A 47 7.11 8.87 -0.15
CA VAL A 47 8.58 8.97 -0.19
C VAL A 47 9.24 7.84 0.60
N ILE A 48 8.69 7.51 1.77
CA ILE A 48 9.22 6.44 2.63
C ILE A 48 8.98 5.07 2.00
N LEU A 49 7.77 4.82 1.47
CA LEU A 49 7.36 3.53 0.93
C LEU A 49 8.05 3.20 -0.41
N ILE A 50 8.27 4.20 -1.26
CA ILE A 50 8.84 3.97 -2.59
C ILE A 50 10.34 3.68 -2.55
N ASN A 51 11.05 4.21 -1.56
CA ASN A 51 12.50 4.08 -1.50
C ASN A 51 12.99 2.62 -1.39
N PRO A 52 12.49 1.77 -0.47
CA PRO A 52 12.88 0.37 -0.43
C PRO A 52 12.43 -0.39 -1.68
N VAL A 53 11.26 -0.10 -2.25
CA VAL A 53 10.79 -0.71 -3.50
C VAL A 53 11.77 -0.43 -4.65
N CYS A 54 12.24 0.82 -4.76
CA CYS A 54 13.26 1.18 -5.74
C CYS A 54 14.61 0.52 -5.46
N GLN A 55 15.02 0.39 -4.20
CA GLN A 55 16.27 -0.27 -3.82
C GLN A 55 16.26 -1.75 -4.19
N GLU A 56 15.21 -2.48 -3.83
CA GLU A 56 15.04 -3.89 -4.20
C GLU A 56 15.02 -4.06 -5.73
N GLY A 57 14.31 -3.19 -6.45
CA GLY A 57 14.30 -3.20 -7.91
C GLY A 57 15.66 -2.88 -8.54
N GLU A 58 16.41 -1.93 -7.98
CA GLU A 58 17.77 -1.58 -8.39
C GLU A 58 18.72 -2.79 -8.19
N ASP A 59 18.61 -3.49 -7.06
CA ASP A 59 19.43 -4.65 -6.74
C ASP A 59 19.14 -5.84 -7.65
N TRP A 60 17.86 -6.10 -7.95
CA TRP A 60 17.45 -7.13 -8.92
C TRP A 60 18.00 -6.85 -10.33
N LEU A 61 18.07 -5.58 -10.73
CA LEU A 61 18.63 -5.14 -12.01
C LEU A 61 20.14 -4.89 -11.95
N ARG A 62 20.79 -5.15 -10.81
CA ARG A 62 22.22 -4.90 -10.55
C ARG A 62 22.66 -3.47 -10.90
N ILE A 63 21.79 -2.50 -10.63
CA ILE A 63 22.08 -1.08 -10.82
C ILE A 63 23.00 -0.64 -9.69
N PRO A 64 24.19 -0.08 -9.98
CA PRO A 64 25.11 0.32 -8.92
C PRO A 64 24.51 1.46 -8.09
N PRO A 65 24.71 1.49 -6.75
CA PRO A 65 24.08 2.46 -5.84
C PRO A 65 24.58 3.90 -5.99
N ARG A 66 25.45 4.16 -6.97
CA ARG A 66 25.95 5.49 -7.32
C ARG A 66 24.86 6.31 -8.03
N PHE A 67 24.93 7.63 -7.87
CA PHE A 67 24.13 8.53 -8.70
C PHE A 67 24.53 8.35 -10.17
N GLY A 68 23.60 7.85 -10.97
CA GLY A 68 23.81 7.58 -12.38
C GLY A 68 22.50 7.58 -13.14
N TRP A 69 22.59 7.81 -14.45
CA TRP A 69 21.44 7.91 -15.35
C TRP A 69 20.51 6.69 -15.30
N LYS A 70 21.08 5.49 -15.14
CA LYS A 70 20.30 4.24 -15.00
C LYS A 70 19.39 4.25 -13.77
N ARG A 71 19.90 4.75 -12.63
CA ARG A 71 19.15 4.84 -11.37
C ARG A 71 18.03 5.86 -11.46
N ILE A 72 18.31 7.02 -12.05
CA ILE A 72 17.31 8.07 -12.27
C ILE A 72 16.22 7.53 -13.20
N SER A 73 16.59 6.97 -14.35
CA SER A 73 15.65 6.40 -15.32
C SER A 73 14.76 5.32 -14.70
N PHE A 74 15.32 4.42 -13.89
CA PHE A 74 14.54 3.39 -13.20
C PHE A 74 13.56 3.98 -12.19
N ARG A 75 14.00 4.86 -11.29
CA ARG A 75 13.12 5.51 -10.30
C ARG A 75 12.01 6.32 -10.95
N THR A 76 12.34 7.05 -12.02
CA THR A 76 11.34 7.80 -12.79
C THR A 76 10.35 6.86 -13.48
N ALA A 77 10.80 5.73 -14.03
CA ALA A 77 9.92 4.73 -14.64
C ALA A 77 8.96 4.11 -13.61
N VAL A 78 9.44 3.80 -12.41
CA VAL A 78 8.60 3.30 -11.30
C VAL A 78 7.58 4.36 -10.88
N MET A 79 7.97 5.62 -10.73
CA MET A 79 7.01 6.69 -10.41
C MET A 79 6.00 6.91 -11.54
N ALA A 80 6.44 6.83 -12.79
CA ALA A 80 5.57 6.96 -13.96
C ALA A 80 4.55 5.81 -14.04
N SER A 81 4.94 4.57 -13.69
CA SER A 81 4.00 3.45 -13.67
C SER A 81 2.97 3.56 -12.54
N ILE A 82 3.36 4.07 -11.37
CA ILE A 82 2.44 4.39 -10.28
C ILE A 82 1.45 5.48 -10.73
N LEU A 83 1.95 6.56 -11.33
CA LEU A 83 1.10 7.64 -11.85
C LEU A 83 0.14 7.13 -12.94
N PHE A 84 0.63 6.32 -13.87
CA PHE A 84 -0.19 5.72 -14.92
C PHE A 84 -1.31 4.86 -14.34
N THR A 85 -1.01 4.06 -13.32
CA THR A 85 -2.01 3.22 -12.63
C THR A 85 -3.04 4.10 -11.91
N ALA A 86 -2.60 5.16 -11.23
CA ALA A 86 -3.48 6.10 -10.54
C ALA A 86 -4.45 6.81 -11.50
N LEU A 87 -3.98 7.18 -12.70
CA LEU A 87 -4.81 7.84 -13.71
C LEU A 87 -5.77 6.87 -14.42
N THR A 88 -5.35 5.63 -14.63
CA THR A 88 -6.16 4.63 -15.36
C THR A 88 -7.30 4.07 -14.50
N LEU A 89 -7.09 3.91 -13.19
CA LEU A 89 -8.06 3.32 -12.27
C LEU A 89 -8.43 4.29 -11.14
N PRO A 90 -9.25 5.32 -11.38
CA PRO A 90 -9.64 6.31 -10.37
C PRO A 90 -10.69 5.78 -9.37
N LYS A 91 -10.68 4.49 -9.02
CA LYS A 91 -11.62 3.85 -8.10
C LYS A 91 -10.90 3.33 -6.85
N PHE A 92 -10.89 4.16 -5.81
CA PHE A 92 -10.21 3.88 -4.54
C PHE A 92 -10.58 2.53 -3.92
N GLY A 93 -11.88 2.26 -3.75
CA GLY A 93 -12.36 1.00 -3.15
C GLY A 93 -11.96 -0.26 -3.94
N ALA A 94 -11.93 -0.19 -5.26
CA ALA A 94 -11.53 -1.31 -6.11
C ALA A 94 -10.04 -1.64 -5.93
N ILE A 95 -9.17 -0.62 -5.91
CA ILE A 95 -7.73 -0.79 -5.68
C ILE A 95 -7.47 -1.42 -4.31
N LEU A 96 -8.09 -0.87 -3.26
CA LEU A 96 -7.93 -1.39 -1.90
C LEU A 96 -8.42 -2.84 -1.76
N SER A 97 -9.55 -3.17 -2.37
CA SER A 97 -10.11 -4.53 -2.33
C SER A 97 -9.19 -5.52 -3.06
N LEU A 98 -8.63 -5.13 -4.20
CA LEU A 98 -7.68 -5.95 -4.95
C LEU A 98 -6.40 -6.20 -4.14
N ILE A 99 -5.76 -5.15 -3.64
CA ILE A 99 -4.51 -5.25 -2.87
C ILE A 99 -4.75 -6.03 -1.56
N GLY A 100 -5.87 -5.76 -0.90
CA GLY A 100 -6.28 -6.43 0.34
C GLY A 100 -6.53 -7.92 0.16
N GLY A 101 -7.35 -8.29 -0.84
CA GLY A 101 -7.70 -9.69 -1.09
C GLY A 101 -6.59 -10.51 -1.72
N SER A 102 -5.60 -9.88 -2.36
CA SER A 102 -4.47 -10.58 -2.96
C SER A 102 -3.23 -10.50 -2.08
N THR A 103 -2.45 -9.41 -2.18
CA THR A 103 -1.14 -9.28 -1.54
C THR A 103 -1.19 -9.41 -0.03
N LEU A 104 -2.13 -8.71 0.63
CA LEU A 104 -2.24 -8.78 2.09
C LEU A 104 -2.72 -10.16 2.55
N THR A 105 -3.66 -10.79 1.85
CA THR A 105 -4.08 -12.16 2.16
C THR A 105 -2.95 -13.17 1.97
N CYS A 106 -2.19 -13.08 0.87
CA CYS A 106 -1.03 -13.92 0.64
C CYS A 106 0.02 -13.76 1.75
N MET A 107 0.38 -12.52 2.08
CA MET A 107 1.44 -12.22 3.04
C MET A 107 1.04 -12.50 4.49
N GLY A 108 -0.23 -12.25 4.85
CA GLY A 108 -0.73 -12.41 6.21
C GLY A 108 -1.21 -13.83 6.55
N PHE A 109 -1.78 -14.56 5.60
CA PHE A 109 -2.44 -15.84 5.87
C PHE A 109 -1.85 -17.03 5.14
N ILE A 110 -1.29 -16.84 3.93
CA ILE A 110 -0.82 -17.97 3.10
C ILE A 110 0.66 -18.25 3.36
N PHE A 111 1.52 -17.23 3.24
CA PHE A 111 2.96 -17.41 3.35
C PHE A 111 3.45 -17.84 4.74
N PRO A 112 2.94 -17.30 5.87
CA PRO A 112 3.47 -17.69 7.18
C PRO A 112 3.28 -19.18 7.49
N PRO A 113 2.09 -19.80 7.30
CA PRO A 113 1.93 -21.23 7.48
C PRO A 113 2.72 -22.07 6.46
N LEU A 114 2.82 -21.62 5.20
CA LEU A 114 3.62 -22.33 4.19
C LEU A 114 5.10 -22.37 4.57
N PHE A 115 5.66 -21.24 5.01
CA PHE A 115 7.05 -21.18 5.48
C PHE A 115 7.23 -22.03 6.74
N TYR A 116 6.29 -21.97 7.69
CA TYR A 116 6.31 -22.81 8.88
C TYR A 116 6.34 -24.31 8.55
N LEU A 117 5.47 -24.77 7.63
CA LEU A 117 5.43 -26.16 7.21
C LEU A 117 6.67 -26.58 6.43
N LYS A 118 7.22 -25.68 5.60
CA LYS A 118 8.50 -25.95 4.91
C LYS A 118 9.64 -26.08 5.91
N LEU A 119 9.72 -25.19 6.89
CA LEU A 119 10.73 -25.22 7.94
C LEU A 119 10.60 -26.46 8.85
N SER A 120 9.38 -26.87 9.21
CA SER A 120 9.16 -28.06 10.05
C SER A 120 9.33 -29.39 9.30
N SER A 121 9.10 -29.40 7.99
CA SER A 121 9.35 -30.56 7.13
C SER A 121 10.84 -30.76 6.81
N VAL A 122 11.64 -29.69 6.82
CA VAL A 122 13.10 -29.83 6.81
C VAL A 122 13.48 -30.43 8.14
N ARG A 123 13.84 -31.73 8.13
CA ARG A 123 14.36 -32.43 9.31
C ARG A 123 15.69 -31.81 9.69
N GLY A 124 15.66 -30.73 10.45
CA GLY A 124 16.84 -30.19 11.09
C GLY A 124 17.39 -31.22 12.07
N GLU A 125 18.71 -31.28 12.20
CA GLU A 125 19.44 -32.04 13.21
C GLU A 125 19.18 -31.52 14.64
N TRP A 126 17.96 -31.08 14.95
CA TRP A 126 17.53 -30.69 16.29
C TRP A 126 17.20 -31.93 17.15
N THR A 127 18.04 -32.96 17.05
CA THR A 127 18.16 -34.06 18.02
C THR A 127 19.55 -34.05 18.63
N HIS A 128 19.88 -32.95 19.31
CA HIS A 128 20.84 -32.83 20.40
C HIS A 128 20.29 -31.63 21.19
N VAL A 129 19.47 -31.77 22.24
CA VAL A 129 19.58 -32.53 23.50
C VAL A 129 18.19 -32.63 24.11
#